data_AF-A0A8J8CW05-F1
#
_entry.id   AF-A0A8J8CW05-F1
#
_cell.length_a   1.000
_cell.length_b   1.000
_cell.length_c   1.000
_cell.angle_alpha   90.00
_cell.angle_beta   90.00
_cell.angle_gamma   90.00
#
_symmetry.space_group_name_H-M   'P 1'
#
loop_
_entity.id
_entity.type
_entity.pdbx_description
1 polymer ?
#
loop_
_entity_poly.entity_id
_entity_poly.type
_entity_poly.pdbx_seq_one_letter_code
_entity_poly.pdbx_strand_id
1 'polypeptide(L)'
;MESTWLYAALFALVAVQLAAIYLNLTARRDTKREDGSVAASADAVTCPDCGAENEREYRFCRRCVGELPGSAPLPAGGGAPRGRRMF
;
A
#
# COMPACT_ATOMS: atom_id res chain seq x y z
N MET A 1 2.71 39.23 30.58
CA MET A 1 3.11 37.82 30.74
C MET A 1 1.88 36.94 30.57
N GLU A 2 1.30 36.90 29.36
CA GLU A 2 -0.01 36.25 29.12
C GLU A 2 0.08 35.15 28.05
N SER A 3 1.14 35.16 27.23
CA SER A 3 1.32 34.22 26.12
C SER A 3 1.90 32.86 26.55
N THR A 4 2.43 32.73 27.76
CA THR A 4 2.98 31.47 28.28
C THR A 4 1.94 30.36 28.36
N TRP A 5 0.72 30.71 28.74
CA TRP A 5 -0.40 29.76 28.81
C TRP A 5 -0.84 29.28 27.42
N LEU A 6 -0.81 30.19 26.43
CA LEU A 6 -1.08 29.86 25.04
C LEU A 6 -0.04 28.88 24.47
N TYR A 7 1.25 29.11 24.76
CA TYR A 7 2.30 28.18 24.34
C TYR A 7 2.21 26.82 25.04
N ALA A 8 1.87 26.79 26.34
CA ALA A 8 1.64 25.55 27.07
C ALA A 8 0.48 24.74 26.47
N ALA A 9 -0.63 25.40 26.15
CA ALA A 9 -1.78 24.77 25.51
C ALA A 9 -1.45 24.23 24.11
N LEU A 10 -0.71 25.00 23.30
CA LEU A 10 -0.25 24.55 21.98
C LEU A 10 0.67 23.34 22.08
N PHE A 11 1.65 23.37 23.00
CA PHE A 11 2.57 22.26 23.21
C PHE A 11 1.84 20.99 23.65
N ALA A 12 0.89 21.10 24.59
CA ALA A 12 0.08 19.98 25.03
C ALA A 12 -0.74 19.38 23.88
N LEU A 13 -1.34 20.23 23.04
CA LEU A 13 -2.11 19.79 21.88
C LEU A 13 -1.22 19.06 20.86
N VAL A 14 -0.02 19.59 20.58
CA VAL A 14 0.95 18.92 19.71
C VAL A 14 1.39 17.59 20.29
N ALA A 15 1.67 17.51 21.59
CA ALA A 15 2.07 16.28 22.26
C ALA A 15 0.98 15.20 22.17
N VAL A 16 -0.30 15.57 22.35
CA VAL A 16 -1.44 14.66 22.19
C VAL A 16 -1.53 14.14 20.75
N GLN A 17 -1.36 15.00 19.75
CA GLN A 17 -1.38 14.58 18.34
C GLN A 17 -0.22 13.64 18.01
N LEU A 18 0.98 13.92 18.50
CA LEU A 18 2.14 13.04 18.32
C LEU A 18 1.94 11.69 19.01
N ALA A 19 1.35 11.67 20.21
CA ALA A 19 1.01 10.43 20.91
C ALA A 19 -0.04 9.61 20.13
N ALA A 20 -1.09 10.26 19.60
CA ALA A 20 -2.10 9.60 18.78
C ALA A 20 -1.52 9.01 17.49
N ILE A 21 -0.60 9.74 16.83
CA ILE A 21 0.14 9.25 15.66
C ILE A 21 1.03 8.06 16.05
N TYR A 22 1.79 8.18 17.13
CA TYR A 22 2.67 7.12 17.62
C TYR A 22 1.90 5.82 17.90
N LEU A 23 0.78 5.92 18.62
CA LEU A 23 -0.08 4.77 18.93
C LEU A 23 -0.69 4.13 17.67
N ASN A 24 -1.08 4.93 16.67
CA ASN A 24 -1.55 4.40 15.38
C ASN A 24 -0.45 3.68 14.60
N LEU A 25 0.76 4.23 14.61
CA LEU A 25 1.91 3.63 13.92
C LEU A 25 2.33 2.33 14.61
N THR A 26 2.31 2.25 15.94
CA THR A 26 2.58 1.00 16.66
C THR A 26 1.50 -0.03 16.40
N ALA A 27 0.22 0.34 16.44
CA ALA A 27 -0.87 -0.58 16.11
C ALA A 27 -0.77 -1.14 14.68
N ARG A 28 -0.31 -0.33 13.71
CA ARG A 28 -0.04 -0.78 12.33
C ARG A 28 1.21 -1.65 12.19
N ARG A 29 2.19 -1.53 13.11
CA ARG A 29 3.36 -2.42 13.12
C ARG A 29 2.97 -3.83 13.55
N ASP A 30 2.02 -3.95 14.48
CA ASP A 30 1.53 -5.25 14.95
C ASP A 30 0.78 -5.97 13.82
N THR A 31 -0.06 -5.26 13.06
CA THR A 31 -0.78 -5.87 11.92
C THR A 31 0.14 -6.22 10.74
N LYS A 32 1.25 -5.49 10.52
CA LYS A 32 2.19 -5.79 9.42
C LYS A 32 3.14 -6.94 9.74
N ARG A 33 3.32 -7.31 11.01
CA ARG A 33 4.31 -8.33 11.42
C ARG A 33 3.81 -9.77 11.27
N GLU A 34 2.50 -9.99 11.12
CA GLU A 34 1.93 -11.33 10.89
C GLU A 34 1.68 -11.68 9.41
N ASP A 35 1.73 -10.70 8.50
CA ASP A 35 1.50 -10.91 7.05
C ASP A 35 2.82 -11.02 6.24
N GLY A 36 3.96 -11.09 6.93
CA GLY A 36 5.27 -10.89 6.32
C GLY A 36 6.13 -12.12 6.05
N SER A 37 5.63 -13.37 6.17
CA SER A 37 6.52 -14.54 6.03
C SER A 37 6.07 -15.74 5.19
N VAL A 38 4.95 -15.68 4.45
CA VAL A 38 4.58 -16.80 3.54
C VAL A 38 4.14 -16.38 2.12
N ALA A 39 3.93 -15.09 1.83
CA ALA A 39 3.41 -14.67 0.51
C ALA A 39 4.45 -14.08 -0.46
N ALA A 40 5.71 -13.86 -0.06
CA ALA A 40 6.73 -13.29 -0.96
C ALA A 40 7.23 -14.24 -2.06
N SER A 41 6.80 -15.51 -2.04
CA SER A 41 7.28 -16.55 -2.97
C SER A 41 6.22 -17.04 -3.95
N ALA A 42 4.95 -16.63 -3.80
CA ALA A 42 3.87 -17.03 -4.71
C ALA A 42 3.76 -16.10 -5.93
N ASP A 43 4.21 -14.86 -5.78
CA ASP A 43 4.08 -13.80 -6.78
C ASP A 43 5.34 -13.53 -7.60
N ALA A 44 6.35 -14.41 -7.52
CA ALA A 44 7.50 -14.37 -8.42
C ALA A 44 7.27 -15.31 -9.64
N VAL A 45 7.60 -14.83 -10.84
CA VAL A 45 7.63 -15.58 -12.10
C VAL A 45 9.01 -15.48 -12.72
N THR A 46 9.56 -16.62 -13.12
CA THR A 46 10.82 -16.70 -13.84
C THR A 46 10.57 -16.48 -15.33
N CYS A 47 11.32 -15.57 -15.94
CA CYS A 47 11.25 -15.33 -17.38
C CYS A 47 11.77 -16.56 -18.15
N PRO A 48 10.98 -17.14 -19.08
CA PRO A 48 11.43 -18.29 -19.87
C PRO A 48 12.52 -17.92 -20.89
N ASP A 49 12.62 -16.64 -21.29
CA ASP A 49 13.58 -16.20 -22.31
C ASP A 49 14.99 -15.94 -21.76
N CYS A 50 15.10 -15.41 -20.53
CA CYS A 50 16.38 -14.99 -19.96
C CYS A 50 16.66 -15.49 -18.53
N GLY A 51 15.72 -16.20 -17.90
CA GLY A 51 15.87 -16.74 -16.55
C GLY A 51 15.78 -15.69 -15.43
N ALA A 52 15.52 -14.43 -15.73
CA ALA A 52 15.38 -13.39 -14.71
C ALA A 52 14.12 -13.59 -13.86
N GLU A 53 14.22 -13.35 -12.56
CA GLU A 53 13.08 -13.33 -11.64
C GLU A 53 12.33 -11.99 -11.76
N ASN A 54 11.00 -12.07 -11.88
CA ASN A 54 10.09 -10.93 -12.02
C ASN A 54 8.88 -11.13 -11.10
N GLU A 55 8.20 -10.05 -10.74
CA GLU A 55 6.90 -10.15 -10.04
C GLU A 55 5.79 -10.53 -11.05
N ARG A 56 4.78 -11.29 -10.64
CA ARG A 56 3.65 -11.75 -11.49
C ARG A 56 2.81 -10.60 -12.04
N GLU A 57 2.89 -9.42 -11.42
CA GLU A 57 2.24 -8.20 -11.85
C GLU A 57 2.81 -7.66 -13.17
N TYR A 58 4.06 -8.01 -13.50
CA TYR A 58 4.68 -7.56 -14.73
C TYR A 58 4.15 -8.34 -15.93
N ARG A 59 3.68 -7.59 -16.94
CA ARG A 59 3.36 -8.14 -18.26
C ARG A 59 4.62 -8.53 -19.05
N PHE A 60 5.72 -7.81 -18.84
CA PHE A 60 6.97 -7.98 -19.58
C PHE A 60 8.16 -8.17 -18.62
N CYS A 61 9.14 -8.95 -19.01
CA CYS A 61 10.37 -9.17 -18.26
C CYS A 61 11.15 -7.86 -18.12
N ARG A 62 11.55 -7.51 -16.89
CA ARG A 62 12.34 -6.32 -16.59
C ARG A 62 13.77 -6.37 -17.12
N ARG A 63 14.23 -7.51 -17.64
CA ARG A 63 15.59 -7.69 -18.16
C ARG A 63 15.67 -7.80 -19.68
N CYS A 64 14.88 -8.66 -20.29
CA CYS A 64 14.91 -8.91 -21.74
C CYS A 64 13.67 -8.37 -22.49
N VAL A 65 12.67 -7.86 -21.77
CA VAL A 65 11.41 -7.33 -22.34
C VAL A 65 10.51 -8.40 -22.99
N GLY A 66 10.81 -9.70 -22.83
CA GLY A 66 9.93 -10.80 -23.24
C GLY A 66 8.60 -10.85 -22.46
N GLU A 67 7.52 -11.38 -23.04
CA GLU A 67 6.23 -11.51 -22.37
C GLU A 67 6.27 -12.57 -21.26
N LEU A 68 5.70 -12.25 -20.09
CA LEU A 68 5.68 -13.16 -18.95
C LEU A 68 4.36 -13.96 -18.88
N PRO A 69 4.41 -15.25 -18.57
CA PRO A 69 3.21 -16.07 -18.39
C PRO A 69 2.52 -15.71 -17.07
N GLY A 70 1.30 -15.19 -17.15
CA GLY A 70 0.49 -14.92 -15.95
C GLY A 70 -0.01 -13.49 -15.78
N SER A 71 0.15 -12.61 -16.78
CA SER A 71 -0.58 -11.33 -16.81
C SER A 71 -2.08 -11.56 -17.07
N ALA A 72 -2.77 -12.23 -16.14
CA ALA A 72 -4.21 -12.19 -16.12
C ALA A 72 -4.62 -10.73 -15.87
N PRO A 73 -5.54 -10.16 -16.66
CA PRO A 73 -6.08 -8.84 -16.36
C PRO A 73 -6.63 -8.90 -14.93
N LEU A 74 -6.19 -7.98 -14.06
CA LEU A 74 -6.86 -7.72 -12.80
C LEU A 74 -8.37 -7.65 -13.10
N PRO A 75 -9.23 -8.43 -12.42
CA PRO A 75 -10.66 -8.33 -12.64
C PRO A 75 -11.04 -6.88 -12.36
N ALA A 76 -11.52 -6.19 -13.39
CA ALA A 76 -12.06 -4.84 -13.27
C ALA A 76 -13.20 -4.92 -12.25
N GLY A 77 -12.88 -4.56 -11.00
CA GLY A 77 -13.79 -4.59 -9.88
C GLY A 77 -15.03 -3.79 -10.24
N GLY A 78 -16.17 -4.49 -10.26
CA GLY A 78 -17.46 -3.97 -10.66
C GLY A 78 -17.87 -2.75 -9.85
N GLY A 79 -18.34 -1.75 -10.59
CA GLY A 79 -18.82 -0.48 -10.05
C GLY A 79 -19.72 0.26 -11.03
N ALA A 80 -20.67 -0.43 -11.67
CA ALA A 80 -21.91 0.19 -12.13
C ALA A 80 -23.01 -0.19 -11.13
N PRO A 81 -24.02 0.64 -10.81
CA PRO A 81 -24.63 1.62 -11.72
C PRO A 81 -25.03 2.96 -11.06
N ARG A 82 -25.45 3.94 -11.87
CA ARG A 82 -26.81 4.53 -11.80
C ARG A 82 -26.96 5.65 -12.82
N GLY A 83 -27.90 5.42 -13.73
CA GLY A 83 -28.31 6.39 -14.73
C GLY A 83 -28.77 7.69 -14.09
N ARG A 84 -28.36 8.79 -14.70
CA ARG A 84 -28.87 10.12 -14.41
C ARG A 84 -29.81 10.48 -15.57
N ARG A 85 -31.10 10.15 -15.41
CA ARG A 85 -32.15 10.86 -16.15
C ARG A 85 -32.27 12.23 -15.49
N MET A 86 -32.00 13.30 -16.22
CA MET A 86 -32.52 14.62 -15.90
C MET A 86 -33.24 15.11 -17.15
N PHE A 87 -34.50 15.44 -16.91
CA PHE A 87 -35.40 16.16 -17.80
C PHE A 87 -34.88 17.57 -18.04
#